data_AF-A0A4Q3TRS4-F1
#
_entry.id   AF-A0A4Q3TRS4-F1
#
_cell.length_a   1.000
_cell.length_b   1.000
_cell.length_c   1.000
_cell.angle_alpha   90.00
_cell.angle_beta   90.00
_cell.angle_gamma   90.00
#
_symmetry.space_group_name_H-M   'P 1'
#
loop_
_entity.id
_entity.type
_entity.pdbx_description
1 polymer ?
#
loop_
_entity_poly.entity_id
_entity_poly.type
_entity_poly.pdbx_seq_one_letter_code
_entity_poly.pdbx_strand_id
1 'polypeptide(L)'
;MSALHDNFIAQKLPLEDELGFPVSISGLTGPLRIFQRVKGHRHGIDDATTAWYALQKAPSAETCLDLGTGVGTVGLVVLWGLGRAATLTCIEAQEVSYGLLRANIECNERSEMA
;
A
#
# COMPACT_ATOMS: atom_id res chain seq x y z
N MET A 1 -7.21 -18.06 -7.07
CA MET A 1 -6.65 -16.76 -6.66
C MET A 1 -6.27 -16.86 -5.19
N SER A 2 -5.27 -16.10 -4.73
CA SER A 2 -4.92 -16.06 -3.30
C SER A 2 -6.00 -15.30 -2.51
N ALA A 3 -6.29 -15.73 -1.28
CA ALA A 3 -7.28 -15.08 -0.40
C ALA A 3 -7.08 -13.56 -0.27
N LEU A 4 -5.83 -13.09 -0.34
CA LEU A 4 -5.50 -11.66 -0.36
C LEU A 4 -6.07 -10.95 -1.59
N HIS A 5 -5.96 -11.53 -2.78
CA HIS A 5 -6.49 -10.90 -3.98
C HIS A 5 -8.03 -10.84 -3.95
N ASP A 6 -8.67 -11.85 -3.36
CA ASP A 6 -10.13 -11.89 -3.20
C ASP A 6 -10.63 -10.76 -2.29
N ASN A 7 -9.87 -10.37 -1.25
CA ASN A 7 -10.16 -9.18 -0.43
C ASN A 7 -10.26 -7.91 -1.27
N PHE A 8 -9.33 -7.72 -2.21
CA PHE A 8 -9.33 -6.56 -3.09
C PHE A 8 -10.48 -6.59 -4.10
N ILE A 9 -10.81 -7.76 -4.64
CA ILE A 9 -11.95 -7.91 -5.54
C ILE A 9 -13.26 -7.59 -4.82
N ALA A 10 -13.44 -8.11 -3.61
CA ALA A 10 -14.64 -7.88 -2.81
C ALA A 10 -14.82 -6.40 -2.44
N GLN A 11 -13.73 -5.69 -2.13
CA GLN A 11 -13.79 -4.28 -1.74
C GLN A 11 -13.77 -3.28 -2.89
N LYS A 12 -13.53 -3.73 -4.12
CA LYS A 12 -13.40 -2.84 -5.28
C LYS A 12 -14.64 -1.97 -5.50
N LEU A 13 -15.82 -2.59 -5.64
CA LEU A 13 -17.06 -1.86 -5.93
C LEU A 13 -17.48 -0.92 -4.79
N PRO A 14 -17.52 -1.37 -3.52
CA PRO A 14 -17.82 -0.48 -2.39
C PRO A 14 -16.88 0.74 -2.33
N LEU A 15 -15.58 0.52 -2.59
CA LEU A 15 -14.59 1.60 -2.59
C LEU A 15 -14.80 2.59 -3.75
N GLU A 16 -15.15 2.11 -4.94
CA GLU A 16 -15.46 2.98 -6.08
C GLU A 16 -16.70 3.84 -5.82
N ASP A 17 -17.72 3.25 -5.19
CA ASP A 17 -18.94 3.96 -4.78
C ASP A 17 -18.64 5.04 -3.73
N GLU A 18 -17.79 4.73 -2.74
CA GLU A 18 -17.35 5.67 -1.70
C GLU A 18 -16.51 6.82 -2.29
N LEU A 19 -15.51 6.51 -3.10
CA LEU A 19 -14.54 7.49 -3.61
C LEU A 19 -15.05 8.26 -4.83
N GLY A 20 -16.11 7.79 -5.49
CA GLY A 20 -16.71 8.44 -6.66
C GLY A 20 -15.85 8.35 -7.93
N PHE A 21 -14.92 7.39 -8.01
CA PHE A 21 -14.12 7.16 -9.20
C PHE A 21 -13.68 5.69 -9.34
N PRO A 22 -13.44 5.22 -10.58
CA PRO A 22 -12.97 3.86 -10.80
C PRO A 22 -11.54 3.63 -10.30
N VAL A 23 -11.29 2.43 -9.79
CA VAL A 23 -9.99 1.96 -9.33
C VAL A 23 -9.57 0.67 -10.03
N SER A 24 -8.27 0.43 -10.08
CA SER A 24 -7.65 -0.80 -10.56
C SER A 24 -6.87 -1.47 -9.43
N ILE A 25 -6.77 -2.79 -9.45
CA ILE A 25 -5.96 -3.56 -8.50
C ILE A 25 -4.62 -3.89 -9.16
N SER A 26 -3.53 -3.49 -8.53
CA SER A 26 -2.16 -3.71 -9.00
C SER A 26 -1.34 -4.53 -8.01
N GLY A 27 -0.34 -5.25 -8.51
CA GLY A 27 0.68 -5.88 -7.68
C GLY A 27 1.68 -4.85 -7.14
N LEU A 28 2.07 -4.99 -5.87
CA LEU A 28 3.07 -4.10 -5.26
C LEU A 28 4.42 -4.81 -5.05
N THR A 29 4.53 -5.65 -4.03
CA THR A 29 5.70 -6.51 -3.75
C THR A 29 5.22 -7.81 -3.11
N GLY A 30 5.90 -8.92 -3.40
CA GLY A 30 5.50 -10.24 -2.90
C GLY A 30 3.99 -10.51 -3.11
N PRO A 31 3.24 -10.85 -2.05
CA PRO A 31 1.80 -11.07 -2.17
C PRO A 31 0.99 -9.76 -2.22
N LEU A 32 1.56 -8.63 -1.78
CA LEU A 32 0.83 -7.39 -1.57
C LEU A 32 0.19 -6.85 -2.85
N ARG A 33 -0.96 -6.20 -2.65
CA ARG A 33 -1.73 -5.54 -3.70
C ARG A 33 -2.08 -4.13 -3.27
N ILE A 34 -2.42 -3.28 -4.23
CA ILE A 34 -2.94 -1.94 -3.98
C ILE A 34 -4.04 -1.59 -4.97
N PHE A 35 -5.00 -0.81 -4.52
CA PHE A 35 -5.90 -0.01 -5.34
C PHE A 35 -5.16 1.22 -5.86
N GLN A 36 -5.44 1.55 -7.11
CA GLN A 36 -5.00 2.76 -7.75
C GLN A 36 -6.15 3.38 -8.51
N ARG A 37 -6.27 4.70 -8.48
CA ARG A 37 -7.24 5.41 -9.32
C ARG A 37 -6.96 5.13 -10.80
N VAL A 38 -7.99 4.75 -11.55
CA VAL A 38 -7.89 4.60 -13.00
C VAL A 38 -7.62 5.98 -13.63
N LYS A 39 -6.64 6.03 -14.55
CA LYS A 39 -6.08 7.27 -15.12
C LYS A 39 -5.45 8.22 -14.07
N GLY A 40 -5.18 7.73 -12.86
CA GLY A 40 -4.37 8.44 -11.87
C GLY A 40 -2.88 8.18 -12.04
N HIS A 41 -2.07 8.80 -11.18
CA HIS A 41 -0.65 8.50 -11.08
C HIS A 41 -0.45 7.04 -10.65
N ARG A 42 0.47 6.35 -11.34
CA ARG A 42 0.77 4.94 -11.09
C ARG A 42 2.02 4.84 -10.25
N HIS A 43 2.02 3.90 -9.29
CA HIS A 43 3.24 3.48 -8.62
C HIS A 43 4.30 3.10 -9.65
N GLY A 44 5.51 3.58 -9.41
CA GLY A 44 6.59 3.55 -10.40
C GLY A 44 7.82 2.79 -9.91
N ILE A 45 8.86 2.83 -10.73
CA ILE A 45 10.18 2.32 -10.35
C ILE A 45 10.81 3.14 -9.21
N ASP A 46 10.46 4.43 -9.13
CA ASP A 46 10.92 5.34 -8.08
C ASP A 46 10.45 4.87 -6.70
N ASP A 47 9.21 4.38 -6.57
CA ASP A 47 8.68 3.85 -5.31
C ASP A 47 9.46 2.60 -4.86
N ALA A 48 9.67 1.67 -5.80
CA ALA A 48 10.40 0.43 -5.53
C ALA A 48 11.88 0.69 -5.17
N THR A 49 12.54 1.60 -5.88
CA THR A 49 13.94 1.98 -5.61
C THR A 49 14.08 2.77 -4.31
N THR A 50 13.11 3.62 -3.98
CA THR A 50 13.05 4.32 -2.69
C THR A 50 12.91 3.35 -1.52
N ALA A 51 11.98 2.40 -1.61
CA ALA A 51 11.79 1.38 -0.58
C ALA A 51 13.02 0.48 -0.43
N TRP A 52 13.61 0.04 -1.54
CA TRP A 52 14.85 -0.72 -1.53
C TRP A 52 15.98 0.05 -0.85
N TYR A 53 16.16 1.33 -1.19
CA TYR A 53 17.19 2.18 -0.59
C TYR A 53 16.99 2.34 0.92
N ALA A 54 15.76 2.56 1.37
CA ALA A 54 15.44 2.64 2.80
C ALA A 54 15.84 1.36 3.55
N LEU A 55 15.51 0.18 2.99
CA LEU A 55 15.88 -1.12 3.57
C LEU A 55 17.39 -1.36 3.58
N GLN A 56 18.14 -0.87 2.59
CA GLN A 56 19.61 -0.94 2.59
C GLN A 56 20.23 -0.06 3.69
N LYS A 57 19.62 1.08 4.02
CA LYS A 57 20.17 2.04 4.98
C LYS A 57 19.75 1.78 6.41
N ALA A 58 18.58 1.19 6.61
CA ALA A 58 18.04 0.90 7.93
C ALA A 58 17.35 -0.48 7.99
N PRO A 59 18.09 -1.59 7.76
CA PRO A 59 17.52 -2.94 7.69
C PRO A 59 16.95 -3.47 9.02
N SER A 60 17.20 -2.76 10.13
CA SER A 60 16.75 -3.14 11.48
C SER A 60 15.89 -2.06 12.13
N ALA A 61 15.29 -1.16 11.34
CA ALA A 61 14.36 -0.17 11.87
C ALA A 61 13.10 -0.86 12.43
N GLU A 62 12.74 -0.50 13.67
CA GLU A 62 11.52 -1.01 14.32
C GLU A 62 10.33 -0.07 14.13
N THR A 63 10.59 1.21 13.85
CA THR A 63 9.55 2.23 13.62
C THR A 63 9.90 3.02 12.37
N CYS A 64 8.92 3.20 11.48
CA CYS A 64 9.06 3.90 10.22
C CYS A 64 8.01 5.01 10.10
N LEU A 65 8.38 6.10 9.43
CA LEU A 65 7.50 7.21 9.08
C LEU A 65 7.57 7.43 7.57
N ASP A 66 6.43 7.34 6.90
CA ASP A 66 6.29 7.63 5.47
C ASP A 66 5.51 8.94 5.29
N LEU A 67 6.24 10.01 4.92
CA LEU A 67 5.72 11.35 4.74
C LEU A 67 5.32 11.58 3.28
N GLY A 68 4.06 11.95 3.04
CA GLY A 68 3.54 12.00 1.68
C GLY A 68 3.42 10.60 1.08
N THR A 69 2.88 9.67 1.88
CA THR A 69 2.84 8.24 1.54
C THR A 69 2.00 7.93 0.29
N GLY A 70 1.18 8.88 -0.17
CA GLY A 70 0.25 8.70 -1.26
C GLY A 70 -0.73 7.58 -0.93
N VAL A 71 -0.70 6.51 -1.74
CA VAL A 71 -1.54 5.31 -1.55
C VAL A 71 -0.83 4.18 -0.80
N GLY A 72 0.36 4.45 -0.24
CA GLY A 72 1.13 3.52 0.60
C GLY A 72 2.20 2.70 -0.12
N THR A 73 2.61 3.08 -1.33
CA THR A 73 3.49 2.24 -2.17
C THR A 73 4.86 2.00 -1.53
N VAL A 74 5.53 3.05 -1.06
CA VAL A 74 6.86 2.95 -0.44
C VAL A 74 6.74 2.34 0.96
N GLY A 75 5.94 2.94 1.83
CA GLY A 75 5.81 2.51 3.22
C GLY A 75 5.42 1.04 3.37
N LEU A 76 4.45 0.53 2.59
CA LEU A 76 4.04 -0.87 2.67
C LEU A 76 5.15 -1.83 2.22
N VAL A 77 5.95 -1.47 1.22
CA VAL A 77 7.11 -2.29 0.80
C VAL A 77 8.18 -2.30 1.88
N VAL A 78 8.45 -1.16 2.51
CA VAL A 78 9.41 -1.05 3.61
C VAL A 78 8.96 -1.89 4.80
N LEU A 79 7.69 -1.76 5.23
CA LEU A 79 7.13 -2.54 6.32
C LEU A 79 7.22 -4.04 6.05
N TRP A 80 6.87 -4.46 4.83
CA TRP A 80 7.00 -5.86 4.40
C TRP A 80 8.45 -6.36 4.46
N GLY A 81 9.41 -5.53 4.01
CA GLY A 81 10.83 -5.88 4.03
C GLY A 81 11.47 -5.93 5.42
N LEU A 82 11.01 -5.11 6.36
CA LEU A 82 11.47 -5.11 7.76
C LEU A 82 10.86 -6.25 8.58
N GLY A 83 9.71 -6.74 8.16
CA GLY A 83 9.01 -7.85 8.80
C GLY A 83 8.10 -7.43 9.97
N ARG A 84 7.52 -8.44 10.61
CA ARG A 84 6.33 -8.33 11.49
C ARG A 84 6.50 -7.46 12.74
N ALA A 85 7.74 -7.28 13.19
CA ALA A 85 8.03 -6.53 14.41
C ALA A 85 8.09 -5.01 14.16
N ALA A 86 8.24 -4.60 12.90
CA ALA A 86 8.29 -3.20 12.54
C ALA A 86 6.89 -2.58 12.52
N THR A 87 6.84 -1.27 12.75
CA THR A 87 5.62 -0.47 12.65
C THR A 87 5.82 0.67 11.66
N LEU A 88 4.74 1.06 10.98
CA LEU A 88 4.73 2.12 9.99
C LEU A 88 3.67 3.16 10.35
N THR A 89 4.08 4.42 10.42
CA THR A 89 3.17 5.57 10.44
C THR A 89 3.15 6.23 9.07
N CYS A 90 1.95 6.41 8.52
CA CYS A 90 1.76 7.04 7.22
C CYS A 90 1.13 8.43 7.38
N ILE A 91 1.67 9.43 6.70
CA ILE A 91 1.11 10.78 6.65
C ILE A 91 0.77 11.12 5.20
N GLU A 92 -0.50 11.45 4.95
CA GLU A 92 -0.99 11.86 3.63
C GLU A 92 -1.94 13.05 3.76
N ALA A 93 -1.75 14.06 2.91
CA ALA A 93 -2.53 15.31 2.97
C ALA A 93 -3.73 15.30 2.02
N GLN A 94 -3.69 14.52 0.94
CA GLN A 94 -4.74 14.47 -0.06
C GLN A 94 -5.78 13.42 0.31
N GLU A 95 -7.02 13.85 0.54
CA GLU A 95 -8.15 12.99 0.92
C GLU A 95 -8.35 11.79 -0.03
N VAL A 96 -8.21 12.03 -1.34
CA VAL A 96 -8.31 10.98 -2.37
C VAL A 96 -7.24 9.89 -2.21
N SER A 97 -6.00 10.29 -1.96
CA SER A 97 -4.87 9.36 -1.77
C SER A 97 -5.00 8.64 -0.42
N TYR A 98 -5.43 9.36 0.61
CA TYR A 98 -5.69 8.82 1.94
C TYR A 98 -6.79 7.75 1.95
N GLY A 99 -7.89 7.96 1.21
CA GLY A 99 -8.94 6.96 1.07
C GLY A 99 -8.43 5.65 0.44
N LEU A 100 -7.61 5.76 -0.61
CA LEU A 100 -6.96 4.60 -1.22
C LEU A 100 -5.93 3.93 -0.27
N LEU A 101 -5.11 4.71 0.42
CA LEU A 101 -4.16 4.22 1.42
C LEU A 101 -4.85 3.36 2.48
N ARG A 102 -5.96 3.88 3.04
CA ARG A 102 -6.75 3.18 4.04
C ARG A 102 -7.26 1.83 3.54
N ALA A 103 -7.88 1.82 2.36
CA ALA A 103 -8.36 0.59 1.75
C ALA A 103 -7.21 -0.41 1.48
N ASN A 104 -6.04 0.08 1.06
CA ASN A 104 -4.87 -0.75 0.83
C ASN A 104 -4.35 -1.41 2.11
N ILE A 105 -4.25 -0.66 3.21
CA ILE A 105 -3.84 -1.21 4.51
C ILE A 105 -4.85 -2.28 4.93
N GLU A 106 -6.14 -1.94 4.98
CA GLU A 106 -7.18 -2.86 5.43
C GLU A 106 -7.24 -4.15 4.61
N CYS A 107 -7.14 -4.08 3.28
CA CYS A 107 -7.20 -5.26 2.43
C CYS A 107 -5.96 -6.16 2.54
N ASN A 108 -4.77 -5.56 2.77
CA ASN A 108 -3.54 -6.33 2.98
C ASN A 108 -3.46 -6.95 4.39
N GLU A 109 -4.04 -6.33 5.42
CA GLU A 109 -4.06 -6.86 6.80
C GLU A 109 -5.05 -8.01 7.00
N ARG A 110 -6.18 -8.02 6.27
CA ARG A 110 -7.24 -9.05 6.39
C ARG A 110 -6.79 -10.44 5.99
N SER A 111 -5.72 -10.57 5.21
CA SER A 111 -4.99 -11.82 5.06
C SER A 111 -3.78 -11.70 5.95
N GLU A 112 -3.68 -12.51 7.01
CA GLU A 112 -2.51 -12.53 7.90
C GLU A 112 -1.24 -12.35 7.07
N MET A 113 -0.51 -11.25 7.27
CA MET A 113 0.71 -10.98 6.51
C MET A 113 1.65 -12.16 6.75
N ALA A 114 1.77 -13.05 5.76
CA ALA A 114 2.49 -14.31 5.88
C ALA A 114 3.98 -14.08 6.12
#